data_AF-A0A847XXT9-F1
#
_entry.id   AF-A0A847XXT9-F1
#
_cell.length_a   1.000
_cell.length_b   1.000
_cell.length_c   1.000
_cell.angle_alpha   90.00
_cell.angle_beta   90.00
_cell.angle_gamma   90.00
#
_symmetry.space_group_name_H-M   'P 1'
#
loop_
_entity.id
_entity.type
_entity.pdbx_description
1 polymer ?
#
loop_
_entity_poly.entity_id
_entity_poly.type
_entity_poly.pdbx_seq_one_letter_code
_entity_poly.pdbx_strand_id
1 'polypeptide(L)'
;MNAENVFRPPRQRGLIFQIGAALAFFSAGGLTFYLAMEQEVGLYFIGLLLVSLFLLAPVPLIIYRAIALGRATYKLEREGLRLRWGLRVEDIPLNSIEWVRPVSELGFHLNLPRFSWPGALLGYASIRELGSIEFIAADTENLLLIATTTRVFAISPANPKLFMRAFQRTSEMGSLTPMAAYSALPAAFVRNIWKDGWARGFILGSLILLLLLIVGTILIIPTRAQVSIGFEPRGLPTAPVSSERLLLLPTLAGMAVGFSTAIGLFYYRHVEQRMAAYLLLAAASTTPLLLLISLIFIR
;
A
#
# COMPACT_ATOMS: atom_id res chain seq x y z
N MET A 1 1.22 20.01 -28.94
CA MET A 1 0.63 18.94 -28.10
C MET A 1 -0.67 19.48 -27.52
N ASN A 2 -1.80 19.26 -28.18
CA ASN A 2 -3.07 19.89 -27.80
C ASN A 2 -3.66 19.19 -26.57
N ALA A 3 -4.12 19.98 -25.60
CA ALA A 3 -4.78 19.50 -24.38
C ALA A 3 -6.14 18.81 -24.63
N GLU A 4 -6.58 18.71 -25.89
CA GLU A 4 -7.91 18.27 -26.31
C GLU A 4 -8.26 16.81 -25.98
N ASN A 5 -7.26 15.94 -25.75
CA ASN A 5 -7.50 14.51 -25.54
C ASN A 5 -7.12 13.98 -24.14
N VAL A 6 -6.97 14.86 -23.15
CA VAL A 6 -6.66 14.46 -21.77
C VAL A 6 -7.93 14.51 -20.92
N PHE A 7 -8.46 13.34 -20.60
CA PHE A 7 -9.61 13.17 -19.73
C PHE A 7 -9.16 12.86 -18.30
N ARG A 8 -9.97 13.28 -17.32
CA ARG A 8 -9.71 13.06 -15.90
C ARG A 8 -10.92 12.40 -15.26
N PRO A 9 -10.73 11.54 -14.25
CA PRO A 9 -11.85 11.03 -13.49
C PRO A 9 -12.51 12.11 -12.62
N PRO A 10 -13.75 11.91 -12.14
CA PRO A 10 -14.35 12.78 -11.12
C PRO A 10 -13.53 12.67 -9.82
N ARG A 11 -12.96 13.79 -9.37
CA ARG A 11 -12.03 13.80 -8.23
C ARG A 11 -12.65 14.32 -6.94
N GLN A 12 -13.59 15.26 -7.00
CA GLN A 12 -14.03 16.03 -5.84
C GLN A 12 -14.55 15.15 -4.71
N ARG A 13 -15.58 14.32 -4.97
CA ARG A 13 -16.16 13.42 -3.95
C ARG A 13 -15.12 12.46 -3.37
N GLY A 14 -14.33 11.84 -4.24
CA GLY A 14 -13.27 10.90 -3.84
C GLY A 14 -12.15 11.55 -3.01
N LEU A 15 -11.71 12.75 -3.39
CA LEU A 15 -10.69 13.50 -2.65
C LEU A 15 -11.21 13.98 -1.31
N ILE A 16 -12.43 14.53 -1.24
CA ILE A 16 -13.05 14.95 0.03
C ILE A 16 -13.13 13.77 0.99
N PHE A 17 -13.60 12.62 0.51
CA PHE A 17 -13.68 11.41 1.31
C PHE A 17 -12.30 10.93 1.80
N GLN A 18 -11.31 10.86 0.91
CA GLN A 18 -9.99 10.35 1.28
C GLN A 18 -9.20 11.32 2.16
N ILE A 19 -9.29 12.63 1.93
CA ILE A 19 -8.67 13.64 2.79
C ILE A 19 -9.35 13.65 4.16
N GLY A 20 -10.69 13.61 4.21
CA GLY A 20 -11.44 13.53 5.46
C GLY A 20 -11.10 12.26 6.25
N ALA A 21 -11.03 11.10 5.59
CA ALA A 21 -10.61 9.85 6.21
C ALA A 21 -9.16 9.95 6.73
N ALA A 22 -8.21 10.44 5.91
CA ALA A 22 -6.83 10.60 6.33
C ALA A 22 -6.69 11.49 7.57
N LEU A 23 -7.41 12.63 7.61
CA LEU A 23 -7.43 13.51 8.76
C LEU A 23 -8.05 12.84 9.98
N ALA A 24 -9.19 12.15 9.84
CA ALA A 24 -9.83 11.47 10.96
C ALA A 24 -8.94 10.39 11.58
N PHE A 25 -8.34 9.53 10.75
CA PHE A 25 -7.41 8.48 11.19
C PHE A 25 -6.13 9.07 11.79
N PHE A 26 -5.58 10.12 11.18
CA PHE A 26 -4.38 10.80 11.68
C PHE A 26 -4.63 11.49 13.03
N SER A 27 -5.73 12.24 13.17
CA SER A 27 -6.09 12.91 14.41
C SER A 27 -6.42 11.92 15.53
N ALA A 28 -7.22 10.88 15.25
CA ALA A 28 -7.53 9.87 16.25
C ALA A 28 -6.30 9.05 16.66
N GLY A 29 -5.46 8.68 15.70
CA GLY A 29 -4.19 7.99 15.96
C GLY A 29 -3.18 8.86 16.71
N GLY A 30 -3.09 10.14 16.37
CA GLY A 30 -2.24 11.11 17.05
C GLY A 30 -2.71 11.43 18.47
N LEU A 31 -4.03 11.56 18.68
CA LEU A 31 -4.61 11.76 20.01
C LEU A 31 -4.39 10.55 20.91
N THR A 32 -4.63 9.33 20.40
CA THR A 32 -4.39 8.10 21.16
C THR A 32 -2.90 7.90 21.46
N PHE A 33 -2.00 8.30 20.55
CA PHE A 33 -0.57 8.35 20.81
C PHE A 33 -0.21 9.34 21.92
N TYR A 34 -0.74 10.57 21.83
CA TYR A 34 -0.52 11.62 22.82
C TYR A 34 -0.99 11.17 24.21
N LEU A 35 -2.20 10.60 24.30
CA LEU A 35 -2.73 10.03 25.54
C LEU A 35 -1.86 8.88 26.06
N ALA A 36 -1.26 8.07 25.19
CA ALA A 36 -0.32 7.05 25.63
C ALA A 36 0.92 7.66 26.30
N MET A 37 1.43 8.78 25.79
CA MET A 37 2.63 9.43 26.36
C MET A 37 2.41 10.03 27.76
N GLU A 38 1.16 10.30 28.15
CA GLU A 38 0.82 10.77 29.50
C GLU A 38 0.64 9.61 30.51
N GLN A 39 0.68 8.35 30.07
CA GLN A 39 0.50 7.18 30.93
C GLN A 39 1.84 6.61 31.40
N GLU A 40 1.86 6.09 32.63
CA GLU A 40 2.95 5.26 33.10
C GLU A 40 3.06 3.98 32.26
N VAL A 41 4.29 3.46 32.16
CA VAL A 41 4.57 2.28 31.34
C VAL A 41 3.84 1.05 31.92
N GLY A 42 2.86 0.53 31.17
CA GLY A 42 2.03 -0.60 31.58
C GLY A 42 1.07 -1.10 30.50
N LEU A 43 0.12 -1.95 30.89
CA LEU A 43 -0.86 -2.56 29.95
C LEU A 43 -1.73 -1.52 29.24
N TYR A 44 -2.17 -0.48 29.95
CA TYR A 44 -3.00 0.58 29.38
C TYR A 44 -2.23 1.42 28.34
N PHE A 45 -0.97 1.74 28.64
CA PHE A 45 -0.03 2.35 27.69
C PHE A 45 0.12 1.55 26.40
N ILE A 46 0.29 0.22 26.48
CA ILE A 46 0.35 -0.66 25.30
C ILE A 46 -0.96 -0.61 24.51
N GLY A 47 -2.10 -0.71 25.19
CA GLY A 47 -3.41 -0.69 24.55
C GLY A 47 -3.59 0.57 23.70
N LEU A 48 -3.24 1.74 24.26
CA LEU A 48 -3.27 3.01 23.53
C LEU A 48 -2.28 3.06 22.37
N LEU A 49 -1.05 2.57 22.54
CA LEU A 49 -0.08 2.50 21.45
C LEU A 49 -0.52 1.58 20.30
N LEU A 50 -1.10 0.42 20.61
CA LEU A 50 -1.60 -0.50 19.59
C LEU A 50 -2.79 0.08 18.84
N VAL A 51 -3.71 0.75 19.54
CA VAL A 51 -4.83 1.46 18.93
C VAL A 51 -4.33 2.60 18.05
N SER A 52 -3.36 3.38 18.54
CA SER A 52 -2.72 4.44 17.76
C SER A 52 -2.07 3.92 16.49
N LEU A 53 -1.27 2.84 16.60
CA LEU A 53 -0.62 2.21 15.46
C LEU A 53 -1.65 1.70 14.45
N PHE A 54 -2.72 1.06 14.91
CA PHE A 54 -3.80 0.57 14.06
C PHE A 54 -4.50 1.70 13.31
N LEU A 55 -4.74 2.84 13.96
CA LEU A 55 -5.36 4.02 13.36
C LEU A 55 -4.42 4.75 12.38
N LEU A 56 -3.12 4.82 12.69
CA LEU A 56 -2.13 5.49 11.83
C LEU A 56 -1.71 4.63 10.63
N ALA A 57 -1.71 3.30 10.77
CA ALA A 57 -1.30 2.36 9.71
C ALA A 57 -1.96 2.59 8.33
N PRO A 58 -3.28 2.83 8.20
CA PRO A 58 -3.90 3.09 6.91
C PRO A 58 -3.62 4.50 6.34
N VAL A 59 -3.16 5.47 7.14
CA VAL A 59 -3.01 6.87 6.72
C VAL A 59 -2.09 7.04 5.50
N PRO A 60 -0.87 6.48 5.44
CA PRO A 60 -0.02 6.60 4.25
C PRO A 60 -0.66 6.02 2.99
N LEU A 61 -1.42 4.92 3.12
CA LEU A 61 -2.13 4.31 1.99
C LEU A 61 -3.27 5.21 1.49
N ILE A 62 -4.03 5.83 2.40
CA ILE A 62 -5.10 6.77 2.05
C ILE A 62 -4.52 8.02 1.38
N ILE A 63 -3.44 8.59 1.92
CA ILE A 63 -2.73 9.74 1.32
C ILE A 63 -2.24 9.39 -0.08
N TYR A 64 -1.61 8.22 -0.25
CA TYR A 64 -1.18 7.74 -1.56
C TYR A 64 -2.36 7.65 -2.55
N ARG A 65 -3.49 7.07 -2.13
CA ARG A 65 -4.69 6.98 -2.98
C ARG A 65 -5.23 8.36 -3.36
N ALA A 66 -5.17 9.34 -2.46
CA ALA A 66 -5.63 10.69 -2.73
C ALA A 66 -4.73 11.38 -3.78
N ILE A 67 -3.40 11.25 -3.62
CA ILE A 67 -2.43 11.75 -4.60
C ILE A 67 -2.61 11.02 -5.95
N ALA A 68 -2.82 9.71 -5.94
CA ALA A 68 -3.04 8.91 -7.14
C ALA A 68 -4.29 9.35 -7.91
N LEU A 69 -5.42 9.57 -7.22
CA LEU A 69 -6.65 10.12 -7.80
C LEU A 69 -6.44 11.56 -8.31
N GLY A 70 -5.74 12.39 -7.54
CA GLY A 70 -5.40 13.77 -7.89
C GLY A 70 -4.55 13.87 -9.18
N ARG A 71 -3.72 12.85 -9.46
CA ARG A 71 -2.88 12.77 -10.65
C ARG A 71 -3.43 11.83 -11.75
N ALA A 72 -4.56 11.18 -11.51
CA ALA A 72 -5.13 10.22 -12.45
C ALA A 72 -5.56 10.89 -13.77
N THR A 73 -5.19 10.28 -14.89
CA THR A 73 -5.47 10.80 -16.23
C THR A 73 -5.71 9.67 -17.22
N TYR A 74 -6.65 9.89 -18.15
CA TYR A 74 -6.88 9.05 -19.32
C TYR A 74 -6.53 9.88 -20.55
N LYS A 75 -5.47 9.51 -21.26
CA LYS A 75 -5.01 10.24 -22.45
C LYS A 75 -5.34 9.44 -23.68
N LEU A 76 -6.08 10.05 -24.60
CA LEU A 76 -6.39 9.45 -25.90
C LEU A 76 -5.43 10.00 -26.96
N GLU A 77 -4.52 9.17 -27.41
CA GLU A 77 -3.55 9.49 -28.46
C GLU A 77 -3.96 8.76 -29.76
N ARG A 78 -3.47 9.20 -30.92
CA ARG A 78 -3.77 8.53 -32.21
C ARG A 78 -3.37 7.07 -32.23
N GLU A 79 -2.28 6.73 -31.53
CA GLU A 79 -1.76 5.38 -31.47
C GLU A 79 -2.42 4.52 -30.37
N GLY A 80 -3.18 5.13 -29.46
CA GLY A 80 -3.94 4.39 -28.44
C GLY A 80 -4.31 5.18 -27.19
N LEU A 81 -4.85 4.47 -26.21
CA LEU A 81 -5.36 4.98 -24.95
C LEU A 81 -4.38 4.70 -23.81
N ARG A 82 -3.89 5.75 -23.16
CA ARG A 82 -3.01 5.67 -22.00
C ARG A 82 -3.77 5.97 -20.72
N LEU A 83 -3.87 4.98 -19.84
CA LEU A 83 -4.48 5.06 -18.52
C LEU A 83 -3.37 5.26 -17.49
N ARG A 84 -3.41 6.34 -16.70
CA ARG A 84 -2.48 6.58 -15.59
C ARG A 84 -3.25 6.73 -14.29
N TRP A 85 -2.91 5.90 -13.31
CA TRP A 85 -3.49 5.93 -11.98
C TRP A 85 -2.44 5.73 -10.90
N GLY A 86 -1.97 6.82 -10.30
CA GLY A 86 -0.86 6.79 -9.35
C GLY A 86 0.40 6.22 -10.01
N LEU A 87 0.88 5.10 -9.47
CA LEU A 87 2.05 4.40 -10.02
C LEU A 87 1.67 3.42 -11.14
N ARG A 88 0.38 3.13 -11.37
CA ARG A 88 -0.10 2.23 -12.44
C ARG A 88 -0.20 2.97 -13.76
N VAL A 89 0.37 2.40 -14.82
CA VAL A 89 0.26 2.91 -16.20
C VAL A 89 -0.12 1.76 -17.11
N GLU A 90 -1.15 1.95 -17.93
CA GLU A 90 -1.59 1.00 -18.95
C GLU A 90 -1.69 1.74 -20.30
N ASP A 91 -0.97 1.27 -21.30
CA ASP A 91 -1.02 1.75 -22.67
C ASP A 91 -1.74 0.71 -23.53
N ILE A 92 -2.92 1.09 -24.03
CA ILE A 92 -3.83 0.23 -24.80
C ILE A 92 -3.80 0.68 -26.27
N PRO A 93 -3.32 -0.16 -27.21
CA PRO A 93 -3.28 0.17 -28.63
C PRO A 93 -4.69 0.36 -29.20
N LEU A 94 -4.91 1.36 -30.06
CA LEU A 94 -6.25 1.66 -30.59
C LEU A 94 -6.84 0.48 -31.39
N ASN A 95 -6.00 -0.23 -32.15
CA ASN A 95 -6.37 -1.41 -32.94
C ASN A 95 -6.79 -2.63 -32.08
N SER A 96 -6.46 -2.64 -30.79
CA SER A 96 -6.86 -3.71 -29.88
C SER A 96 -8.23 -3.48 -29.26
N ILE A 97 -8.79 -2.27 -29.38
CA ILE A 97 -10.07 -1.89 -28.78
C ILE A 97 -11.19 -2.36 -29.71
N GLU A 98 -12.00 -3.31 -29.25
CA GLU A 98 -13.12 -3.86 -30.01
C GLU A 98 -14.36 -2.97 -29.90
N TRP A 99 -14.63 -2.46 -28.70
CA TRP A 99 -15.75 -1.58 -28.44
C TRP A 99 -15.56 -0.76 -27.15
N VAL A 100 -16.22 0.40 -27.12
CA VAL A 100 -16.33 1.28 -25.94
C VAL A 100 -17.81 1.53 -25.68
N ARG A 101 -18.31 1.16 -24.50
CA ARG A 101 -19.73 1.33 -24.15
C ARG A 101 -19.92 1.73 -22.68
N PRO A 102 -20.92 2.58 -22.37
CA PRO A 102 -21.26 2.88 -20.98
C PRO A 102 -21.88 1.67 -20.28
N VAL A 103 -21.60 1.55 -18.98
CA VAL A 103 -22.15 0.46 -18.15
C VAL A 103 -23.68 0.52 -18.08
N SER A 104 -24.27 1.71 -18.18
CA SER A 104 -25.73 1.89 -18.20
C SER A 104 -26.43 1.25 -19.39
N GLU A 105 -25.71 0.96 -20.48
CA GLU A 105 -26.24 0.28 -21.66
C GLU A 105 -26.09 -1.26 -21.57
N LEU A 106 -25.44 -1.77 -20.52
CA LEU A 106 -25.37 -3.20 -20.27
C LEU A 106 -26.66 -3.67 -19.61
N GLY A 107 -27.26 -4.73 -20.16
CA GLY A 107 -28.46 -5.35 -19.61
C GLY A 107 -28.24 -6.14 -18.32
N PHE A 108 -27.08 -6.00 -17.66
CA PHE A 108 -26.70 -6.74 -16.46
C PHE A 108 -25.90 -5.87 -15.49
N HIS A 109 -25.93 -6.26 -14.21
CA HIS A 109 -25.24 -5.55 -13.14
C HIS A 109 -23.76 -5.91 -13.08
N LEU A 110 -22.91 -4.91 -12.96
CA LEU A 110 -21.47 -5.10 -12.85
C LEU A 110 -21.08 -5.42 -11.40
N ASN A 111 -20.41 -6.54 -11.17
CA ASN A 111 -19.84 -6.83 -9.86
C ASN A 111 -18.67 -5.90 -9.57
N LEU A 112 -18.74 -5.16 -8.46
CA LEU A 112 -17.66 -4.27 -8.01
C LEU A 112 -16.50 -5.08 -7.42
N PRO A 113 -15.26 -4.57 -7.54
CA PRO A 113 -14.11 -5.21 -6.91
C PRO A 113 -14.25 -5.21 -5.37
N ARG A 114 -13.82 -6.29 -4.71
CA ARG A 114 -13.96 -6.47 -3.24
C ARG A 114 -13.40 -5.33 -2.38
N PHE A 115 -12.41 -4.59 -2.90
CA PHE A 115 -11.78 -3.45 -2.21
C PHE A 115 -12.14 -2.12 -2.88
N SER A 116 -13.37 -1.99 -3.35
CA SER A 116 -13.93 -0.73 -3.86
C SER A 116 -13.99 0.32 -2.76
N TRP A 117 -13.40 1.48 -3.01
CA TRP A 117 -13.37 2.60 -2.09
C TRP A 117 -13.81 3.87 -2.84
N PRO A 118 -14.55 4.82 -2.23
CA PRO A 118 -14.93 6.06 -2.90
C PRO A 118 -13.72 6.82 -3.47
N GLY A 119 -13.73 7.10 -4.78
CA GLY A 119 -12.60 7.70 -5.48
C GLY A 119 -11.46 6.74 -5.83
N ALA A 120 -11.61 5.44 -5.58
CA ALA A 120 -10.63 4.41 -5.93
C ALA A 120 -11.33 3.05 -6.15
N LEU A 121 -12.02 2.92 -7.28
CA LEU A 121 -12.49 1.64 -7.82
C LEU A 121 -11.33 1.01 -8.58
N LEU A 122 -10.46 0.34 -7.82
CA LEU A 122 -9.29 -0.34 -8.34
C LEU A 122 -9.40 -1.83 -8.06
N GLY A 123 -9.14 -2.65 -9.07
CA GLY A 123 -9.08 -4.09 -8.89
C GLY A 123 -9.51 -4.87 -10.11
N TYR A 124 -9.81 -6.14 -9.88
CA TYR A 124 -10.33 -7.04 -10.90
C TYR A 124 -11.68 -7.59 -10.45
N ALA A 125 -12.63 -7.68 -11.36
CA ALA A 125 -13.83 -8.48 -11.17
C ALA A 125 -13.98 -9.41 -12.37
N SER A 126 -14.42 -10.64 -12.14
CA SER A 126 -14.72 -11.58 -13.21
C SER A 126 -16.23 -11.66 -13.39
N ILE A 127 -16.67 -11.57 -14.65
CA ILE A 127 -18.07 -11.67 -15.05
C ILE A 127 -18.16 -12.75 -16.13
N ARG A 128 -19.21 -13.57 -16.09
CA ARG A 128 -19.34 -14.73 -16.97
C ARG A 128 -19.47 -14.33 -18.43
N GLU A 129 -20.10 -13.18 -18.69
CA GLU A 129 -20.39 -12.64 -20.01
C GLU A 129 -19.23 -11.83 -20.62
N LEU A 130 -18.37 -11.20 -19.80
CA LEU A 130 -17.33 -10.26 -20.23
C LEU A 130 -15.89 -10.71 -19.91
N GLY A 131 -15.74 -11.78 -19.13
CA GLY A 131 -14.45 -12.23 -18.61
C GLY A 131 -13.91 -11.34 -17.49
N SER A 132 -12.59 -11.18 -17.44
CA SER A 132 -11.90 -10.38 -16.41
C SER A 132 -11.94 -8.89 -16.73
N ILE A 133 -12.59 -8.12 -15.86
CA ILE A 133 -12.71 -6.66 -15.93
C ILE A 133 -11.74 -6.02 -14.94
N GLU A 134 -10.88 -5.16 -15.46
CA GLU A 134 -9.94 -4.37 -14.69
C GLU A 134 -10.51 -2.97 -14.43
N PHE A 135 -10.73 -2.64 -13.17
CA PHE A 135 -11.26 -1.34 -12.76
C PHE A 135 -10.10 -0.35 -12.55
N ILE A 136 -10.17 0.77 -13.28
CA ILE A 136 -9.34 1.96 -13.11
C ILE A 136 -10.29 3.17 -13.13
N ALA A 137 -11.13 3.28 -12.09
CA ALA A 137 -12.19 4.27 -12.01
C ALA A 137 -12.23 4.96 -10.63
N ALA A 138 -12.82 6.16 -10.60
CA ALA A 138 -13.11 6.90 -9.37
C ALA A 138 -14.53 6.67 -8.86
N ASP A 139 -15.47 6.41 -9.77
CA ASP A 139 -16.90 6.41 -9.50
C ASP A 139 -17.62 5.30 -10.28
N THR A 140 -18.74 4.81 -9.74
CA THR A 140 -19.57 3.74 -10.31
C THR A 140 -20.65 4.27 -11.24
N GLU A 141 -21.09 5.53 -11.07
CA GLU A 141 -22.23 6.09 -11.82
C GLU A 141 -21.92 6.28 -13.32
N ASN A 142 -20.71 6.75 -13.64
CA ASN A 142 -20.31 7.15 -14.98
C ASN A 142 -19.23 6.23 -15.57
N LEU A 143 -19.41 4.92 -15.42
CA LEU A 143 -18.47 3.92 -15.91
C LEU A 143 -18.60 3.72 -17.43
N LEU A 144 -17.47 3.74 -18.11
CA LEU A 144 -17.28 3.28 -19.48
C LEU A 144 -16.45 1.99 -19.45
N LEU A 145 -16.92 0.97 -20.17
CA LEU A 145 -16.16 -0.23 -20.45
C LEU A 145 -15.45 -0.09 -21.79
N ILE A 146 -14.19 -0.50 -21.80
CA ILE A 146 -13.31 -0.55 -22.97
C ILE A 146 -12.88 -2.00 -23.12
N ALA A 147 -13.46 -2.70 -24.08
CA ALA A 147 -13.06 -4.06 -24.37
C ALA A 147 -11.87 -4.07 -25.31
N THR A 148 -10.87 -4.84 -24.93
CA THR A 148 -9.73 -5.17 -25.78
C THR A 148 -9.75 -6.66 -26.09
N THR A 149 -8.99 -7.07 -27.09
CA THR A 149 -8.81 -8.50 -27.47
C THR A 149 -8.39 -9.42 -26.32
N THR A 150 -7.80 -8.88 -25.24
CA THR A 150 -7.32 -9.67 -24.10
C THR A 150 -8.12 -9.48 -22.81
N ARG A 151 -8.66 -8.28 -22.56
CA ARG A 151 -9.34 -7.93 -21.30
C ARG A 151 -10.23 -6.70 -21.45
N VAL A 152 -11.13 -6.52 -20.49
CA VAL A 152 -12.02 -5.35 -20.43
C VAL A 152 -11.54 -4.39 -19.35
N PHE A 153 -11.48 -3.10 -19.65
CA PHE A 153 -11.14 -2.05 -18.70
C PHE A 153 -12.37 -1.21 -18.36
N ALA A 154 -12.60 -0.96 -17.07
CA ALA A 154 -13.64 -0.05 -16.60
C ALA A 154 -13.00 1.27 -16.17
N ILE A 155 -13.33 2.35 -16.87
CA ILE A 155 -12.86 3.71 -16.58
C ILE A 155 -14.03 4.63 -16.27
N SER A 156 -13.80 5.70 -15.51
CA SER A 156 -14.85 6.69 -15.21
C SER A 156 -14.37 8.11 -15.58
N PRO A 157 -14.36 8.51 -16.86
CA PRO A 157 -14.05 9.89 -17.23
C PRO A 157 -15.13 10.84 -16.67
N ALA A 158 -14.73 12.05 -16.26
CA ALA A 158 -15.65 13.05 -15.72
C ALA A 158 -16.75 13.46 -16.72
N ASN A 159 -16.48 13.36 -18.03
CA ASN A 159 -17.48 13.55 -19.08
C ASN A 159 -17.41 12.38 -20.09
N PRO A 160 -18.23 11.32 -19.89
CA PRO A 160 -18.24 10.15 -20.76
C PRO A 160 -18.60 10.47 -22.21
N LYS A 161 -19.53 11.41 -22.43
CA LYS A 161 -19.98 11.81 -23.78
C LYS A 161 -18.85 12.45 -24.59
N LEU A 162 -18.06 13.33 -23.97
CA LEU A 162 -16.90 13.93 -24.63
C LEU A 162 -15.81 12.89 -24.92
N PHE A 163 -15.58 11.96 -24.00
CA PHE A 163 -14.64 10.86 -24.22
C PHE A 163 -15.02 10.01 -25.43
N MET A 164 -16.29 9.60 -25.53
CA MET A 164 -16.78 8.78 -26.65
C MET A 164 -16.67 9.50 -28.00
N ARG A 165 -17.01 10.81 -28.06
CA ARG A 165 -16.85 11.62 -29.28
C ARG A 165 -15.38 11.74 -29.70
N ALA A 166 -14.48 11.96 -28.75
CA ALA A 166 -13.05 12.02 -29.02
C ALA A 166 -12.51 10.66 -29.48
N PHE A 167 -13.02 9.56 -28.90
CA PHE A 167 -12.69 8.20 -29.30
C PHE A 167 -13.11 7.92 -30.74
N GLN A 168 -14.37 8.21 -31.11
CA GLN A 168 -14.87 8.04 -32.48
C GLN A 168 -14.01 8.82 -33.49
N ARG A 169 -13.77 10.11 -33.24
CA ARG A 169 -12.92 10.94 -34.11
C ARG A 169 -11.50 10.39 -34.24
N THR A 170 -10.92 9.88 -33.15
CA THR A 170 -9.56 9.33 -33.17
C THR A 170 -9.51 7.98 -33.90
N SER A 171 -10.54 7.15 -33.73
CA SER A 171 -10.69 5.87 -34.44
C SER A 171 -10.89 6.06 -35.94
N GLU A 172 -11.63 7.08 -36.37
CA GLU A 172 -11.84 7.43 -37.78
C GLU A 172 -10.54 7.85 -38.49
N MET A 173 -9.59 8.44 -37.76
CA MET A 173 -8.30 8.88 -38.33
C MET A 173 -7.32 7.73 -38.57
N GLY A 174 -7.55 6.55 -37.97
CA GLY A 174 -6.62 5.42 -38.03
C GLY A 174 -5.30 5.66 -37.28
N SER A 175 -4.55 4.58 -37.04
CA SER A 175 -3.19 4.60 -36.48
C SER A 175 -2.19 4.33 -37.61
N LEU A 176 -1.15 5.18 -37.71
CA LEU A 176 -0.09 5.00 -38.70
C LEU A 176 1.06 4.13 -38.14
N THR A 177 1.20 4.04 -36.82
CA THR A 177 2.20 3.23 -36.12
C THR A 177 1.65 2.70 -34.79
N PRO A 178 1.18 1.44 -34.72
CA PRO A 178 0.53 0.92 -33.52
C PRO A 178 1.41 1.09 -32.27
N MET A 179 0.88 1.68 -31.20
CA MET A 179 1.55 1.73 -29.92
C MET A 179 1.76 0.31 -29.39
N ALA A 180 2.91 0.01 -28.78
CA ALA A 180 3.11 -1.27 -28.10
C ALA A 180 2.28 -1.29 -26.80
N ALA A 181 1.54 -2.37 -26.56
CA ALA A 181 0.82 -2.54 -25.30
C ALA A 181 1.82 -2.58 -24.14
N TYR A 182 1.70 -1.66 -23.19
CA TYR A 182 2.60 -1.56 -22.03
C TYR A 182 1.82 -1.48 -20.73
N SER A 183 2.14 -2.35 -19.77
CA SER A 183 1.52 -2.39 -18.44
C SER A 183 2.59 -2.25 -17.36
N ALA A 184 2.67 -1.09 -16.72
CA ALA A 184 3.47 -0.89 -15.53
C ALA A 184 2.60 -1.09 -14.28
N LEU A 185 2.81 -2.23 -13.62
CA LEU A 185 2.17 -2.59 -12.37
C LEU A 185 3.18 -2.53 -11.20
N PRO A 186 3.27 -1.43 -10.45
CA PRO A 186 3.97 -1.38 -9.17
C PRO A 186 3.32 -2.30 -8.14
N ALA A 187 2.01 -2.50 -8.25
CA ALA A 187 1.30 -3.54 -7.52
C ALA A 187 1.82 -4.94 -7.85
N ALA A 188 2.45 -5.17 -9.03
CA ALA A 188 3.12 -6.44 -9.29
C ALA A 188 4.35 -6.62 -8.41
N PHE A 189 5.14 -5.58 -8.11
CA PHE A 189 6.26 -5.68 -7.18
C PHE A 189 5.80 -6.06 -5.77
N VAL A 190 4.83 -5.33 -5.21
CA VAL A 190 4.23 -5.64 -3.90
C VAL A 190 3.58 -7.03 -3.92
N ARG A 191 2.77 -7.34 -4.94
CA ARG A 191 2.16 -8.67 -5.11
C ARG A 191 3.21 -9.78 -5.26
N ASN A 192 4.33 -9.54 -5.90
CA ASN A 192 5.41 -10.51 -6.05
C ASN A 192 6.11 -10.76 -4.71
N ILE A 193 6.25 -9.75 -3.84
CA ILE A 193 6.74 -9.93 -2.46
C ILE A 193 5.73 -10.75 -1.64
N TRP A 194 4.43 -10.45 -1.75
CA TRP A 194 3.38 -11.15 -0.98
C TRP A 194 3.05 -12.56 -1.49
N LYS A 195 3.33 -12.83 -2.77
CA LYS A 195 3.28 -14.18 -3.36
C LYS A 195 4.51 -15.01 -3.00
N ASP A 196 5.64 -14.36 -2.75
CA ASP A 196 6.85 -15.03 -2.28
C ASP A 196 6.70 -15.41 -0.80
N GLY A 197 6.60 -16.71 -0.55
CA GLY A 197 6.43 -17.25 0.80
C GLY A 197 7.57 -16.89 1.75
N TRP A 198 8.81 -16.79 1.25
CA TRP A 198 10.00 -16.50 2.06
C TRP A 198 10.08 -15.02 2.42
N ALA A 199 9.93 -14.13 1.43
CA ALA A 199 9.95 -12.69 1.68
C ALA A 199 8.81 -12.28 2.61
N ARG A 200 7.60 -12.81 2.39
CA ARG A 200 6.46 -12.60 3.28
C ARG A 200 6.72 -13.16 4.69
N GLY A 201 7.28 -14.36 4.78
CA GLY A 201 7.59 -15.02 6.06
C GLY A 201 8.54 -14.21 6.91
N PHE A 202 9.64 -13.71 6.35
CA PHE A 202 10.61 -12.88 7.08
C PHE A 202 10.08 -11.49 7.45
N ILE A 203 9.28 -10.86 6.58
CA ILE A 203 8.67 -9.56 6.90
C ILE A 203 7.65 -9.71 8.03
N LEU A 204 6.72 -10.66 7.93
CA LEU A 204 5.73 -10.90 8.98
C LEU A 204 6.39 -11.42 10.27
N GLY A 205 7.38 -12.30 10.14
CA GLY A 205 8.12 -12.86 11.26
C GLY A 205 8.88 -11.79 12.04
N SER A 206 9.62 -10.91 11.37
CA SER A 206 10.31 -9.80 12.03
C SER A 206 9.34 -8.82 12.70
N LEU A 207 8.17 -8.57 12.09
CA LEU A 207 7.13 -7.71 12.67
C LEU A 207 6.49 -8.34 13.93
N ILE A 208 6.19 -9.65 13.89
CA ILE A 208 5.65 -10.40 15.03
C ILE A 208 6.69 -10.46 16.16
N LEU A 209 7.96 -10.73 15.85
CA LEU A 209 9.04 -10.76 16.84
C LEU A 209 9.26 -9.39 17.48
N LEU A 210 9.18 -8.30 16.71
CA LEU A 210 9.25 -6.95 17.24
C LEU A 210 8.06 -6.65 18.17
N LEU A 211 6.85 -7.05 17.80
CA LEU A 211 5.67 -6.91 18.66
C LEU A 211 5.81 -7.72 19.95
N LEU A 212 6.27 -8.97 19.88
CA LEU A 212 6.53 -9.80 21.05
C LEU A 212 7.59 -9.18 21.97
N LEU A 213 8.66 -8.62 21.40
CA LEU A 213 9.70 -7.93 22.16
C LEU A 213 9.12 -6.69 22.87
N ILE A 214 8.31 -5.88 22.20
CA ILE A 214 7.64 -4.71 22.79
C ILE A 214 6.75 -5.14 23.96
N VAL A 215 5.88 -6.14 23.74
CA VAL A 215 4.96 -6.66 24.76
C VAL A 215 5.74 -7.24 25.94
N GLY A 216 6.74 -8.07 25.69
CA GLY A 216 7.57 -8.68 26.74
C GLY A 216 8.30 -7.63 27.58
N THR A 217 8.89 -6.63 26.93
CA THR A 217 9.59 -5.53 27.60
C THR A 217 8.66 -4.78 28.56
N ILE A 218 7.46 -4.44 28.10
CA ILE A 218 6.51 -3.65 28.88
C ILE A 218 5.83 -4.48 29.97
N LEU A 219 5.66 -5.80 29.80
CA LEU A 219 5.16 -6.66 30.88
C LEU A 219 6.16 -6.80 32.04
N ILE A 220 7.46 -6.69 31.76
CA ILE A 220 8.50 -6.78 32.79
C ILE A 220 8.62 -5.47 33.60
N ILE A 221 8.39 -4.32 32.97
CA ILE A 221 8.57 -3.00 33.61
C ILE A 221 7.76 -2.83 34.92
N PRO A 222 6.47 -3.17 35.01
CA PRO A 222 5.70 -3.07 36.25
C PRO A 222 6.15 -4.04 37.34
N THR A 223 6.80 -5.15 36.97
CA THR A 223 7.20 -6.20 37.93
C THR A 223 8.50 -5.88 38.66
N ARG A 224 9.30 -4.93 38.15
CA ARG A 224 10.64 -4.62 38.67
C ARG A 224 10.91 -3.13 38.51
N ALA A 225 11.28 -2.45 39.60
CA ALA A 225 11.61 -1.02 39.54
C ALA A 225 13.00 -0.75 38.91
N GLN A 226 13.92 -1.71 39.01
CA GLN A 226 15.29 -1.59 38.51
C GLN A 226 15.75 -2.88 37.85
N VAL A 227 16.46 -2.75 36.73
CA VAL A 227 16.99 -3.87 35.94
C VAL A 227 18.40 -3.52 35.44
N SER A 228 19.31 -4.49 35.50
CA SER A 228 20.67 -4.36 34.97
C SER A 228 20.68 -4.64 33.46
N ILE A 229 21.21 -3.70 32.67
CA ILE A 229 21.28 -3.82 31.20
C ILE A 229 22.76 -3.98 30.82
N GLY A 230 23.19 -5.22 30.61
CA GLY A 230 24.53 -5.58 30.16
C GLY A 230 25.48 -6.01 31.28
N PHE A 231 26.71 -6.36 30.87
CA PHE A 231 27.77 -6.82 31.76
C PHE A 231 28.99 -5.91 31.63
N GLU A 232 29.62 -5.58 32.76
CA GLU A 232 30.91 -4.90 32.78
C GLU A 232 32.02 -5.80 32.18
N PRO A 233 33.18 -5.23 31.79
CA PRO A 233 34.32 -6.01 31.29
C PRO A 233 34.84 -7.09 32.26
N ARG A 234 34.44 -7.02 33.54
CA ARG A 234 34.73 -8.02 34.58
C ARG A 234 33.65 -9.12 34.71
N GLY A 235 32.64 -9.13 33.84
CA GLY A 235 31.55 -10.12 33.84
C GLY A 235 30.47 -9.87 34.91
N LEU A 236 30.53 -8.76 35.65
CA LEU A 236 29.52 -8.38 36.63
C LEU A 236 28.36 -7.65 35.94
N PRO A 237 27.09 -7.86 36.37
CA PRO A 237 25.97 -7.10 35.86
C PRO A 237 26.17 -5.60 36.15
N THR A 238 25.87 -4.75 35.16
CA THR A 238 25.98 -3.30 35.30
C THR A 238 25.04 -2.75 36.38
N ALA A 239 25.31 -1.55 36.88
CA ALA A 239 24.49 -0.94 37.93
C ALA A 239 22.99 -0.95 37.57
N PRO A 240 22.08 -1.23 38.52
CA PRO A 240 20.65 -1.31 38.25
C PRO A 240 20.13 0.02 37.71
N VAL A 241 19.40 -0.02 36.61
CA VAL A 241 18.83 1.15 35.97
C VAL A 241 17.30 1.08 35.99
N SER A 242 16.62 2.22 35.97
CA SER A 242 15.16 2.27 35.84
C SER A 242 14.67 1.40 34.69
N SER A 243 13.66 0.58 34.95
CA SER A 243 13.14 -0.40 33.99
C SER A 243 12.60 0.22 32.71
N GLU A 244 12.27 1.52 32.70
CA GLU A 244 11.96 2.29 31.49
C GLU A 244 13.06 2.20 30.42
N ARG A 245 14.33 2.06 30.81
CA ARG A 245 15.43 1.89 29.85
C ARG A 245 15.37 0.57 29.10
N LEU A 246 14.57 -0.40 29.53
CA LEU A 246 14.30 -1.61 28.75
C LEU A 246 13.61 -1.30 27.42
N LEU A 247 12.90 -0.17 27.30
CA LEU A 247 12.31 0.30 26.02
C LEU A 247 13.38 0.64 24.96
N LEU A 248 14.66 0.75 25.33
CA LEU A 248 15.76 0.88 24.38
C LEU A 248 15.93 -0.39 23.53
N LEU A 249 15.62 -1.58 24.06
CA LEU A 249 15.73 -2.84 23.33
C LEU A 249 14.76 -2.91 22.13
N PRO A 250 13.43 -2.72 22.31
CA PRO A 250 12.50 -2.72 21.19
C PRO A 250 12.69 -1.54 20.24
N THR A 251 13.15 -0.37 20.70
CA THR A 251 13.44 0.76 19.80
C THR A 251 14.63 0.48 18.88
N LEU A 252 15.73 -0.06 19.41
CA LEU A 252 16.88 -0.51 18.61
C LEU A 252 16.49 -1.63 17.65
N ALA A 253 15.70 -2.61 18.12
CA ALA A 253 15.17 -3.68 17.27
C ALA A 253 14.33 -3.10 16.12
N GLY A 254 13.44 -2.15 16.41
CA GLY A 254 12.58 -1.51 15.43
C GLY A 254 13.37 -0.75 14.36
N MET A 255 14.42 -0.02 14.75
CA MET A 255 15.32 0.65 13.80
C MET A 255 16.03 -0.37 12.91
N ALA A 256 16.60 -1.43 13.49
CA ALA A 256 17.31 -2.47 12.75
C ALA A 256 16.38 -3.21 11.75
N VAL A 257 15.18 -3.58 12.19
CA VAL A 257 14.14 -4.20 11.34
C VAL A 257 13.75 -3.25 10.21
N GLY A 258 13.50 -1.97 10.52
CA GLY A 258 13.11 -0.95 9.55
C GLY A 258 14.15 -0.74 8.45
N PHE A 259 15.41 -0.51 8.84
CA PHE A 259 16.52 -0.36 7.88
C PHE A 259 16.73 -1.62 7.05
N SER A 260 16.80 -2.78 7.69
CA SER A 260 17.06 -4.05 6.99
C SER A 260 15.94 -4.41 6.02
N THR A 261 14.69 -4.14 6.39
CA THR A 261 13.53 -4.37 5.51
C THR A 261 13.50 -3.39 4.34
N ALA A 262 13.79 -2.10 4.57
CA ALA A 262 13.84 -1.10 3.51
C ALA A 262 14.93 -1.41 2.47
N ILE A 263 16.13 -1.75 2.93
CA ILE A 263 17.26 -2.11 2.07
C ILE A 263 16.98 -3.44 1.36
N GLY A 264 16.46 -4.44 2.08
CA GLY A 264 16.07 -5.74 1.50
C GLY A 264 15.02 -5.59 0.39
N LEU A 265 14.00 -4.76 0.59
CA LEU A 265 13.00 -4.44 -0.43
C LEU A 265 13.61 -3.72 -1.64
N PHE A 266 14.55 -2.80 -1.43
CA PHE A 266 15.26 -2.13 -2.52
C PHE A 266 16.02 -3.13 -3.41
N TYR A 267 16.77 -4.06 -2.80
CA TYR A 267 17.48 -5.11 -3.52
C TYR A 267 16.55 -6.13 -4.18
N TYR A 268 15.39 -6.43 -3.58
CA TYR A 268 14.40 -7.36 -4.15
C TYR A 268 13.87 -6.89 -5.52
N ARG A 269 13.97 -5.59 -5.82
CA ARG A 269 13.59 -5.03 -7.12
C ARG A 269 14.48 -5.51 -8.27
N HIS A 270 15.71 -5.92 -7.97
CA HIS A 270 16.69 -6.37 -8.97
C HIS A 270 16.75 -7.90 -8.93
N VAL A 271 16.43 -8.56 -10.04
CA VAL A 271 16.30 -10.04 -10.10
C VAL A 271 17.62 -10.73 -9.73
N GLU A 272 18.75 -10.14 -10.09
CA GLU A 272 20.10 -10.65 -9.80
C GLU A 272 20.50 -10.56 -8.32
N GLN A 273 19.85 -9.71 -7.52
CA GLN A 273 20.23 -9.42 -6.13
C GLN A 273 19.23 -9.99 -5.10
N ARG A 274 18.34 -10.90 -5.53
CA ARG A 274 17.32 -11.49 -4.65
C ARG A 274 17.92 -12.25 -3.46
N MET A 275 19.07 -12.90 -3.62
CA MET A 275 19.71 -13.60 -2.51
C MET A 275 20.20 -12.63 -1.42
N ALA A 276 20.74 -11.46 -1.81
CA ALA A 276 21.09 -10.40 -0.87
C ALA A 276 19.84 -9.83 -0.18
N ALA A 277 18.73 -9.70 -0.90
CA ALA A 277 17.45 -9.28 -0.32
C ALA A 277 16.95 -10.25 0.77
N TYR A 278 17.01 -11.56 0.54
CA TYR A 278 16.62 -12.54 1.56
C TYR A 278 17.54 -12.53 2.78
N LEU A 279 18.86 -12.38 2.59
CA LEU A 279 19.80 -12.29 3.71
C LEU A 279 19.51 -11.07 4.60
N LEU A 280 19.18 -9.93 4.00
CA LEU A 280 18.79 -8.73 4.74
C LEU A 280 17.45 -8.89 5.45
N LEU A 281 16.46 -9.53 4.83
CA LEU A 281 15.17 -9.84 5.46
C LEU A 281 15.30 -10.87 6.60
N ALA A 282 16.20 -11.84 6.45
CA ALA A 282 16.53 -12.79 7.51
C ALA A 282 17.23 -12.07 8.67
N ALA A 283 18.21 -11.20 8.40
CA ALA A 283 18.88 -10.38 9.42
C ALA A 283 17.90 -9.46 10.18
N ALA A 284 16.89 -8.93 9.48
CA ALA A 284 15.80 -8.18 10.09
C ALA A 284 15.03 -9.01 11.12
N SER A 285 14.89 -10.33 10.92
CA SER A 285 14.21 -11.23 11.85
C SER A 285 15.11 -11.69 13.00
N THR A 286 16.40 -11.89 12.75
CA THR A 286 17.36 -12.36 13.75
C THR A 286 17.57 -11.36 14.88
N THR A 287 17.60 -10.05 14.56
CA THR A 287 17.84 -8.99 15.55
C THR A 287 16.81 -8.97 16.69
N PRO A 288 15.49 -8.87 16.41
CA PRO A 288 14.48 -8.92 17.47
C PRO A 288 14.43 -10.28 18.18
N LEU A 289 14.77 -11.39 17.51
CA LEU A 289 14.84 -12.70 18.14
C LEU A 289 15.95 -12.77 19.20
N LEU A 290 17.15 -12.29 18.89
CA LEU A 290 18.26 -12.24 19.85
C LEU A 290 17.95 -11.33 21.04
N LEU A 291 17.29 -10.20 20.80
CA LEU A 291 16.90 -9.28 21.87
C LEU A 291 15.77 -9.84 22.74
N LEU A 292 14.86 -10.65 22.17
CA LEU A 292 13.83 -11.35 22.94
C LEU A 292 14.45 -12.44 23.81
N ILE A 293 15.44 -13.17 23.30
CA ILE A 293 16.22 -14.12 24.09
C ILE A 293 16.92 -13.39 25.24
N SER A 294 17.55 -12.24 24.96
CA SER A 294 18.18 -11.40 26.00
C SER A 294 17.19 -11.04 27.11
N LEU A 295 15.95 -10.68 26.75
CA LEU A 295 14.88 -10.36 27.70
C LEU A 295 14.58 -11.50 28.68
N ILE A 296 14.67 -12.76 28.24
CA ILE A 296 14.43 -13.95 29.09
C ILE A 296 15.59 -14.15 30.09
N PHE A 297 16.81 -13.79 29.70
CA PHE A 297 18.00 -13.94 30.55
C PHE A 297 18.20 -12.77 31.53
N ILE A 298 17.52 -11.65 31.30
CA ILE A 298 17.52 -10.52 32.23
C ILE A 298 16.82 -10.94 33.54
N ARG A 299 17.62 -11.00 34.61
CA ARG A 299 17.23 -11.37 35.97
C ARG A 299 17.48 -10.24 36.95
#